data_AF-A0A520RUV1-F1
#
_entry.id   AF-A0A520RUV1-F1
#
_cell.length_a   1.000
_cell.length_b   1.000
_cell.length_c   1.000
_cell.angle_alpha   90.00
_cell.angle_beta   90.00
_cell.angle_gamma   90.00
#
_symmetry.space_group_name_H-M   'P 1'
#
loop_
_entity.id
_entity.type
_entity.pdbx_description
1 polymer ?
#
loop_
_entity_poly.entity_id
_entity_poly.type
_entity_poly.pdbx_seq_one_letter_code
_entity_poly.pdbx_strand_id
1 'polypeptide(L)'
;MIAKLRQATMPIGVGLAGIAMYALLQVTKPQPAPSIEAPRPVSVEVVPAIRAASRPTVVVYGEVRPAVRTQLVAQVGGKIISIAPDFIEGGEFAPGEVLLTIEDTDYRAAVDERRARVAAAKVDLQQALADADVARKQLAGQSNPSPL
;
A
#
# COMPACT_ATOMS: atom_id res chain seq x y z
N MET A 1 -78.23 -96.92 32.24
CA MET A 1 -77.58 -95.59 32.24
C MET A 1 -76.27 -95.60 31.42
N ILE A 2 -76.27 -96.26 30.24
CA ILE A 2 -75.06 -96.49 29.41
C ILE A 2 -75.16 -95.77 28.04
N ALA A 3 -76.37 -95.36 27.63
CA ALA A 3 -76.61 -94.69 26.35
C ALA A 3 -76.14 -93.22 26.29
N LYS A 4 -76.15 -92.47 27.41
CA LYS A 4 -75.64 -91.08 27.45
C LYS A 4 -74.11 -90.99 27.39
N LEU A 5 -73.39 -92.06 27.73
CA LEU A 5 -71.92 -92.08 27.75
C LEU A 5 -71.33 -92.18 26.33
N ARG A 6 -72.03 -92.85 25.41
CA ARG A 6 -71.63 -92.97 23.98
C ARG A 6 -71.87 -91.69 23.16
N GLN A 7 -72.67 -90.75 23.68
CA GLN A 7 -72.99 -89.48 22.99
C GLN A 7 -72.01 -88.36 23.38
N ALA A 8 -71.30 -88.50 24.50
CA ALA A 8 -70.29 -87.54 24.97
C ALA A 8 -68.86 -87.85 24.45
N THR A 9 -68.59 -89.06 23.95
CA THR A 9 -67.26 -89.46 23.44
C THR A 9 -66.89 -88.76 22.13
N MET A 10 -67.88 -88.42 21.29
CA MET A 10 -67.65 -87.78 19.99
C MET A 10 -67.09 -86.35 20.10
N PRO A 11 -67.67 -85.42 20.90
CA PRO A 11 -67.11 -84.07 21.05
C PRO A 11 -65.76 -84.06 21.78
N ILE A 12 -65.55 -84.96 22.74
CA ILE A 12 -64.28 -85.08 23.48
C ILE A 12 -63.15 -85.53 22.52
N GLY A 13 -63.42 -86.49 21.63
CA GLY A 13 -62.45 -86.95 20.64
C GLY A 13 -62.03 -85.86 19.66
N VAL A 14 -62.98 -85.07 19.16
CA VAL A 14 -62.69 -83.93 18.26
C VAL A 14 -61.91 -82.84 18.98
N GLY A 15 -62.25 -82.55 20.24
CA GLY A 15 -61.49 -81.61 21.07
C GLY A 15 -60.04 -82.03 21.28
N LEU A 16 -59.81 -83.30 21.63
CA LEU A 16 -58.46 -83.85 21.78
C LEU A 16 -57.67 -83.85 20.47
N ALA A 17 -58.31 -84.19 19.34
CA ALA A 17 -57.67 -84.15 18.03
C ALA A 17 -57.27 -82.72 17.62
N GLY A 18 -58.13 -81.72 17.91
CA GLY A 18 -57.82 -80.31 17.66
C GLY A 18 -56.66 -79.80 18.50
N ILE A 19 -56.62 -80.16 19.79
CA ILE A 19 -55.50 -79.81 20.69
C ILE A 19 -54.21 -80.48 20.22
N ALA A 20 -54.26 -81.77 19.84
CA ALA A 20 -53.10 -82.48 19.32
C ALA A 20 -52.56 -81.86 18.02
N MET A 21 -53.46 -81.48 17.11
CA MET A 21 -53.08 -80.83 15.84
C MET A 21 -52.46 -79.44 16.07
N TYR A 22 -53.02 -78.65 16.99
CA TYR A 22 -52.47 -77.35 17.36
C TYR A 22 -51.09 -77.48 18.02
N ALA A 23 -50.93 -78.44 18.94
CA ALA A 23 -49.64 -78.71 19.57
C ALA A 23 -48.58 -79.13 18.55
N LEU A 24 -48.96 -79.94 17.56
CA LEU A 24 -48.07 -80.35 16.48
C LEU A 24 -47.60 -79.16 15.65
N LEU A 25 -48.50 -78.26 15.25
CA LEU A 25 -48.17 -77.07 14.48
C LEU A 25 -47.25 -76.10 15.24
N GLN A 26 -47.41 -75.98 16.55
CA GLN A 26 -46.56 -75.14 17.39
C GLN A 26 -45.14 -75.71 17.53
N VAL A 27 -44.99 -77.03 17.63
CA VAL A 27 -43.68 -77.69 17.70
C VAL A 27 -42.97 -77.65 16.33
N THR A 28 -43.71 -77.83 15.23
CA THR A 28 -43.12 -77.83 13.89
C THR A 28 -42.96 -76.44 13.28
N LYS A 29 -43.31 -75.37 14.01
CA LYS A 29 -43.19 -74.01 13.50
C LYS A 29 -41.71 -73.69 13.28
N PRO A 30 -41.27 -73.43 12.02
CA PRO A 30 -39.88 -73.10 11.76
C PRO A 30 -39.54 -71.78 12.45
N GLN A 31 -38.51 -71.77 13.29
CA GLN A 31 -37.98 -70.53 13.86
C GLN A 31 -37.20 -69.79 12.77
N PRO A 32 -37.49 -68.50 12.48
CA PRO A 32 -36.74 -67.73 11.51
C PRO A 32 -35.30 -67.59 11.99
N ALA A 33 -34.33 -68.09 11.21
CA ALA A 33 -32.93 -67.84 11.48
C ALA A 33 -32.68 -66.32 11.45
N PRO A 34 -31.99 -65.73 12.44
CA PRO A 34 -31.63 -64.32 12.40
C PRO A 34 -30.76 -64.06 11.16
N SER A 35 -31.32 -63.36 10.16
CA SER A 35 -30.56 -62.92 8.99
C SER A 35 -29.70 -61.73 9.40
N ILE A 36 -28.44 -61.98 9.74
CA ILE A 36 -27.44 -60.93 9.90
C ILE A 36 -27.02 -60.52 8.49
N GLU A 37 -27.75 -59.58 7.90
CA GLU A 37 -27.36 -58.98 6.62
C GLU A 37 -26.11 -58.12 6.87
N ALA A 38 -24.99 -58.50 6.27
CA ALA A 38 -23.77 -57.71 6.38
C ALA A 38 -24.04 -56.29 5.83
N PRO A 39 -23.58 -55.22 6.51
CA PRO A 39 -23.75 -53.87 6.01
C PRO A 39 -23.25 -53.76 4.58
N ARG A 40 -24.07 -53.19 3.69
CA ARG A 40 -23.70 -53.02 2.28
C ARG A 40 -22.44 -52.15 2.20
N PRO A 41 -21.39 -52.55 1.45
CA PRO A 41 -20.21 -51.73 1.31
C PRO A 41 -20.59 -50.41 0.63
N VAL A 42 -20.29 -49.30 1.29
CA VAL A 42 -20.46 -47.97 0.74
C VAL A 42 -19.21 -47.67 -0.09
N SER A 43 -19.39 -47.42 -1.38
CA SER A 43 -18.30 -46.98 -2.25
C SER A 43 -17.83 -45.59 -1.82
N VAL A 44 -16.54 -45.47 -1.50
CA VAL A 44 -15.88 -44.21 -1.18
C VAL A 44 -14.76 -43.96 -2.17
N GLU A 45 -14.59 -42.71 -2.57
CA GLU A 45 -13.47 -42.28 -3.40
C GLU A 45 -12.29 -41.93 -2.48
N VAL A 46 -11.11 -42.46 -2.78
CA VAL A 46 -9.88 -42.17 -2.04
C VAL A 46 -8.82 -41.63 -2.99
N VAL A 47 -8.08 -40.62 -2.53
CA VAL A 47 -6.94 -40.05 -3.25
C VAL A 47 -5.69 -40.16 -2.37
N PRO A 48 -4.56 -40.70 -2.87
CA PRO A 48 -3.35 -40.82 -2.09
C PRO A 48 -2.78 -39.43 -1.75
N ALA A 49 -2.55 -39.19 -0.45
CA ALA A 49 -1.93 -37.96 0.01
C ALA A 49 -0.42 -37.99 -0.28
N ILE A 50 0.03 -37.12 -1.18
CA ILE A 50 1.46 -36.95 -1.52
C ILE A 50 1.95 -35.67 -0.85
N ARG A 51 3.06 -35.75 -0.12
CA ARG A 51 3.73 -34.56 0.41
C ARG A 51 4.37 -33.80 -0.75
N ALA A 52 3.75 -32.69 -1.14
CA ALA A 52 4.28 -31.75 -2.11
C ALA A 52 4.50 -30.40 -1.44
N ALA A 53 5.61 -29.74 -1.79
CA ALA A 53 5.87 -28.37 -1.38
C ALA A 53 5.03 -27.43 -2.24
N SER A 54 3.93 -26.92 -1.68
CA SER A 54 3.11 -25.88 -2.31
C SER A 54 3.82 -24.53 -2.18
N ARG A 55 4.06 -23.86 -3.32
CA ARG A 55 4.51 -22.47 -3.36
C ARG A 55 3.44 -21.65 -4.09
N PRO A 56 2.50 -21.00 -3.37
CA PRO A 56 1.51 -20.15 -4.02
C PRO A 56 2.20 -18.94 -4.62
N THR A 57 2.03 -18.74 -5.93
CA THR A 57 2.47 -17.53 -6.63
C THR A 57 1.39 -16.48 -6.52
N VAL A 58 1.71 -15.32 -5.95
CA VAL A 58 0.79 -14.17 -5.88
C VAL A 58 1.30 -13.12 -6.87
N VAL A 59 0.48 -12.80 -7.87
CA VAL A 59 0.75 -11.72 -8.82
C VAL A 59 0.19 -10.43 -8.26
N VAL A 60 1.05 -9.43 -8.05
CA VAL A 60 0.68 -8.10 -7.59
C VAL A 60 1.12 -7.06 -8.60
N TYR A 61 0.36 -5.96 -8.69
CA TYR A 61 0.67 -4.81 -9.53
C TYR A 61 1.09 -3.64 -8.65
N GLY A 62 2.02 -2.83 -9.13
CA GLY A 62 2.51 -1.64 -8.44
C GLY A 62 2.81 -0.53 -9.42
N GLU A 63 2.89 0.70 -8.91
CA GLU A 63 3.23 1.88 -9.69
C GLU A 63 4.73 2.19 -9.55
N VAL A 64 5.40 2.45 -10.68
CA VAL A 64 6.79 2.93 -10.69
C VAL A 64 6.78 4.44 -10.62
N ARG A 65 7.48 5.00 -9.63
CA ARG A 65 7.61 6.45 -9.42
C ARG A 65 9.08 6.87 -9.44
N PRO A 66 9.38 8.09 -9.89
CA PRO A 66 10.75 8.61 -9.82
C PRO A 66 11.20 8.69 -8.37
N ALA A 67 12.45 8.34 -8.11
CA ALA A 67 13.03 8.42 -6.77
C ALA A 67 13.07 9.88 -6.26
N VAL A 68 13.27 10.84 -7.16
CA VAL A 68 13.29 12.28 -6.87
C VAL A 68 12.44 13.00 -7.93
N ARG A 69 11.56 13.88 -7.48
CA ARG A 69 10.79 14.79 -8.32
C ARG A 69 10.95 16.20 -7.77
N THR A 70 11.38 17.11 -8.62
CA THR A 70 11.63 18.52 -8.25
C THR A 70 10.80 19.43 -9.12
N GLN A 71 10.24 20.48 -8.52
CA GLN A 71 9.62 21.58 -9.24
C GLN A 71 10.57 22.77 -9.25
N LEU A 72 10.96 23.21 -10.45
CA LEU A 72 11.83 24.37 -10.62
C LEU A 72 10.97 25.62 -10.78
N VAL A 73 11.28 26.66 -10.00
CA VAL A 73 10.61 27.96 -10.05
C VAL A 73 11.66 29.07 -10.08
N ALA A 74 11.41 30.08 -10.90
CA ALA A 74 12.23 31.29 -10.91
C ALA A 74 11.93 32.12 -9.66
N GLN A 75 12.99 32.60 -8.98
CA GLN A 75 12.84 33.48 -7.82
C GLN A 75 12.49 34.91 -8.20
N VAL A 76 12.78 35.29 -9.44
CA VAL A 76 12.57 36.63 -9.97
C VAL A 76 11.63 36.59 -11.16
N GLY A 77 10.81 37.63 -11.28
CA GLY A 77 9.98 37.85 -12.46
C GLY A 77 10.77 38.50 -13.59
N GLY A 78 10.34 38.26 -14.83
CA GLY A 78 10.91 38.88 -16.01
C GLY A 78 10.52 38.15 -17.29
N LYS A 79 10.94 38.71 -18.42
CA LYS A 79 10.72 38.10 -19.74
C LYS A 79 11.75 37.01 -19.98
N ILE A 80 11.31 35.85 -20.49
CA ILE A 80 12.21 34.78 -20.92
C ILE A 80 12.78 35.16 -22.30
N ILE A 81 14.12 35.17 -22.41
CA ILE A 81 14.83 35.53 -23.66
C ILE A 81 15.43 34.32 -24.36
N SER A 82 15.66 33.22 -23.64
CA SER A 82 16.12 31.96 -24.22
C SER A 82 15.69 30.76 -23.38
N ILE A 83 15.55 29.62 -24.05
CA ILE A 83 15.22 28.32 -23.48
C ILE A 83 16.23 27.32 -24.05
N ALA A 84 16.76 26.44 -23.21
CA ALA A 84 17.69 25.40 -23.64
C ALA A 84 16.99 24.42 -24.61
N PRO A 85 17.68 23.96 -25.67
CA PRO A 85 17.12 22.98 -26.61
C PRO A 85 16.68 21.68 -25.92
N ASP A 86 17.43 21.26 -24.90
CA ASP A 86 17.19 20.01 -24.17
C ASP A 86 16.16 20.17 -23.04
N PHE A 87 15.64 21.40 -22.80
CA PHE A 87 14.55 21.64 -21.85
C PHE A 87 13.19 21.32 -22.49
N ILE A 88 13.02 20.05 -22.80
CA ILE A 88 11.81 19.45 -23.38
C ILE A 88 11.32 18.29 -22.51
N GLU A 89 10.09 17.83 -22.75
CA GLU A 89 9.56 16.66 -22.05
C GLU A 89 10.42 15.42 -22.33
N GLY A 90 10.91 14.79 -21.27
CA GLY A 90 11.84 13.65 -21.38
C GLY A 90 13.28 14.01 -21.73
N GLY A 91 13.61 15.30 -21.81
CA GLY A 91 14.98 15.76 -21.98
C GLY A 91 15.86 15.50 -20.75
N GLU A 92 17.17 15.41 -20.99
CA GLU A 92 18.19 15.24 -19.95
C GLU A 92 19.05 16.50 -19.87
N PHE A 93 19.51 16.85 -18.67
CA PHE A 93 20.38 18.01 -18.45
C PHE A 93 21.34 17.75 -17.30
N ALA A 94 22.49 18.41 -17.33
CA ALA A 94 23.52 18.29 -16.30
C ALA A 94 23.36 19.34 -15.19
N PRO A 95 23.92 19.09 -13.99
CA PRO A 95 24.01 20.12 -12.95
C PRO A 95 24.75 21.36 -13.44
N GLY A 96 24.16 22.54 -13.21
CA GLY A 96 24.73 23.83 -13.63
C GLY A 96 24.40 24.24 -15.05
N GLU A 97 23.68 23.41 -15.81
CA GLU A 97 23.22 23.75 -17.14
C GLU A 97 22.10 24.80 -17.10
N VAL A 98 22.19 25.78 -18.01
CA VAL A 98 21.21 26.88 -18.08
C VAL A 98 20.00 26.39 -18.84
N LEU A 99 18.89 26.18 -18.13
CA LEU A 99 17.63 25.74 -18.75
C LEU A 99 16.85 26.89 -19.40
N LEU A 100 16.86 28.06 -18.75
CA LEU A 100 16.13 29.24 -19.22
C LEU A 100 16.86 30.50 -18.78
N THR A 101 16.84 31.53 -19.62
CA THR A 101 17.43 32.84 -19.32
C THR A 101 16.35 33.89 -19.24
N ILE A 102 16.33 34.63 -18.14
CA ILE A 102 15.45 35.77 -17.90
C ILE A 102 16.21 37.04 -18.26
N GLU A 103 15.52 37.98 -18.90
CA GLU A 103 16.06 39.30 -19.24
C GLU A 103 16.61 40.03 -18.00
N ASP A 104 17.86 40.50 -18.09
CA ASP A 104 18.60 41.05 -16.95
C ASP A 104 18.81 42.58 -17.00
N THR A 105 18.28 43.27 -18.00
CA THR A 105 18.52 44.70 -18.27
C THR A 105 18.29 45.59 -17.05
N ASP A 106 17.12 45.46 -16.41
CA ASP A 106 16.76 46.28 -15.25
C ASP A 106 17.62 45.94 -14.03
N TYR A 107 17.96 44.67 -13.86
CA TYR A 107 18.84 44.21 -12.78
C TYR A 107 20.26 44.76 -12.95
N ARG A 108 20.77 44.76 -14.18
CA ARG A 108 22.08 45.35 -14.51
C ARG A 108 22.10 46.86 -14.30
N ALA A 109 21.07 47.56 -14.78
CA ALA A 109 20.92 49.00 -14.55
C ALA A 109 20.91 49.34 -13.06
N ALA A 110 20.20 48.55 -12.24
CA ALA A 110 20.19 48.73 -10.79
C ALA A 110 21.58 48.51 -10.16
N VAL A 111 22.32 47.48 -10.58
CA VAL A 111 23.69 47.25 -10.11
C VAL A 111 24.61 48.42 -10.46
N ASP A 112 24.53 48.92 -11.68
CA ASP A 112 25.36 50.04 -12.14
C ASP A 112 25.01 51.34 -11.42
N GLU A 113 23.73 51.59 -11.15
CA GLU A 113 23.28 52.71 -10.32
C GLU A 113 23.89 52.62 -8.90
N ARG A 114 23.85 51.44 -8.26
CA ARG A 114 24.45 51.26 -6.93
C ARG A 114 25.96 51.46 -6.95
N ARG A 115 26.65 51.00 -8.00
CA ARG A 115 28.09 51.23 -8.18
C ARG A 115 28.41 52.72 -8.33
N ALA A 116 27.61 53.46 -9.08
CA ALA A 116 27.76 54.91 -9.22
C ALA A 116 27.59 55.64 -7.88
N ARG A 117 26.61 55.25 -7.05
CA ARG A 117 26.45 55.82 -5.70
C ARG A 117 27.68 55.56 -4.81
N VAL A 118 28.24 54.35 -4.86
CA VAL A 118 29.48 54.03 -4.12
C VAL A 118 30.65 54.86 -4.63
N ALA A 119 30.76 55.07 -5.94
CA ALA A 119 31.81 55.90 -6.52
C ALA A 119 31.69 57.37 -6.07
N ALA A 120 30.48 57.94 -6.09
CA ALA A 120 30.23 59.29 -5.60
C ALA A 120 30.63 59.43 -4.12
N ALA A 121 30.19 58.51 -3.26
CA ALA A 121 30.54 58.54 -1.83
C ALA A 121 32.06 58.45 -1.58
N LYS A 122 32.80 57.72 -2.42
CA LYS A 122 34.27 57.67 -2.34
C LYS A 122 34.90 59.01 -2.70
N VAL A 123 34.39 59.70 -3.71
CA VAL A 123 34.85 61.04 -4.09
C VAL A 123 34.59 62.02 -2.95
N ASP A 124 33.38 62.00 -2.37
CA ASP A 124 33.03 62.87 -1.24
C ASP A 124 33.95 62.63 -0.04
N LEU A 125 34.26 61.37 0.26
CA LEU A 125 35.21 61.01 1.32
C LEU A 125 36.62 61.54 1.02
N GLN A 126 37.10 61.38 -0.22
CA GLN A 126 38.41 61.90 -0.62
C GLN A 126 38.48 63.41 -0.49
N GLN A 127 37.41 64.11 -0.87
CA GLN A 127 37.32 65.56 -0.73
C GLN A 127 37.33 65.98 0.74
N ALA A 128 36.50 65.35 1.59
CA ALA A 128 36.48 65.63 3.03
C ALA A 128 37.85 65.39 3.70
N LEU A 129 38.57 64.33 3.29
CA LEU A 129 39.93 64.06 3.79
C LEU A 129 40.94 65.11 3.32
N ALA A 130 40.85 65.55 2.06
CA ALA A 130 41.70 66.62 1.54
C ALA A 130 41.45 67.94 2.27
N ASP A 131 40.19 68.31 2.49
CA ASP A 131 39.80 69.52 3.21
C ASP A 131 40.29 69.48 4.67
N ALA A 132 40.15 68.32 5.34
CA ALA A 132 40.68 68.12 6.69
C ALA A 132 42.22 68.23 6.74
N ASP A 133 42.93 67.79 5.70
CA ASP A 133 44.38 67.92 5.62
C ASP A 133 44.82 69.39 5.45
N VAL A 134 44.14 70.14 4.59
CA VAL A 134 44.36 71.57 4.39
C VAL A 134 44.10 72.33 5.70
N ALA A 135 42.99 72.07 6.38
CA ALA A 135 42.65 72.71 7.65
C ALA A 135 43.71 72.46 8.74
N ARG A 136 44.23 71.23 8.84
CA ARG A 136 45.32 70.90 9.80
C ARG A 136 46.61 71.67 9.49
N LYS A 137 46.99 71.79 8.22
CA LYS A 137 48.18 72.55 7.80
C LYS A 137 48.05 74.03 8.11
N GLN A 138 46.86 74.62 7.90
CA GLN A 138 46.60 76.02 8.22
C GLN A 138 46.68 76.30 9.72
N LEU A 139 46.14 75.40 10.56
CA LEU A 139 46.21 75.53 12.02
C LEU A 139 47.66 75.51 12.55
N ALA A 140 48.51 74.64 11.99
CA ALA A 140 49.91 74.53 12.39
C ALA A 140 50.75 75.78 12.05
N GLY A 141 50.32 76.58 11.07
CA GLY A 141 51.00 77.81 10.65
C GLY A 141 50.58 79.07 11.42
N GLN A 142 49.57 79.00 12.30
CA GLN A 142 49.10 80.15 13.08
C GLN A 142 49.75 80.20 14.47
N SER A 143 50.33 81.36 14.81
CA SER A 143 51.07 81.61 16.06
C SER A 143 50.18 81.87 17.29
N ASN A 144 48.86 82.00 17.14
CA ASN A 144 47.91 82.05 18.26
C ASN A 144 46.52 81.52 17.82
N PRO A 145 46.32 80.20 17.80
CA PRO A 145 45.04 79.61 17.39
C PRO A 145 43.96 79.94 18.43
N SER A 146 42.80 80.43 17.97
CA SER A 146 41.63 80.65 18.83
C SER A 146 41.18 79.31 19.42
N PRO A 147 40.95 79.23 20.75
CA PRO A 147 40.33 78.05 21.34
C PRO A 147 38.89 78.01 20.87
N LEU A 148 38.50 76.88 20.28
CA LEU A 148 37.09 76.56 20.02
C LEU A 148 36.36 76.36 21.35
#